data_AF-A0A0B2SEU2-F1
#
_entry.id   AF-A0A0B2SEU2-F1
#
_cell.length_a   1.000
_cell.length_b   1.000
_cell.length_c   1.000
_cell.angle_alpha   90.00
_cell.angle_beta   90.00
_cell.angle_gamma   90.00
#
_symmetry.space_group_name_H-M   'P 1'
#
loop_
_entity.id
_entity.type
_entity.pdbx_description
1 polymer ?
#
loop_
_entity_poly.entity_id
_entity_poly.type
_entity_poly.pdbx_seq_one_letter_code
_entity_poly.pdbx_strand_id
1 'polypeptide(L)'
;MSERGCEPNVATYNLLIKYMCNIQRMEKVYELVDEMERKKGSCLPNAVTYCYLLKSLKESGKVCRVLERMERNGCGMNGDVYNMVLSLYMKWDDGDGVRKTWEEMERNGWGPNRRSYTIMIHENFEKGRVKDAVRYLEEMISKGMVLEPRTDKLVSSMNIRLKGRTKKHEDVEGGRTSL
;
A
#
# COMPACT_ATOMS: atom_id res chain seq x y z
N MET A 1 9.82 11.13 31.09
CA MET A 1 10.84 10.05 31.09
C MET A 1 12.25 10.60 31.22
N SER A 2 12.45 11.69 31.98
CA SER A 2 13.77 12.31 32.20
C SER A 2 14.06 12.49 33.69
N GLU A 3 13.52 11.62 34.53
CA GLU A 3 13.72 11.67 35.99
C GLU A 3 14.61 10.51 36.51
N ARG A 4 15.07 9.60 35.64
CA ARG A 4 15.85 8.41 36.04
C ARG A 4 17.09 8.10 35.18
N GLY A 5 17.55 9.03 34.35
CA GLY A 5 18.81 8.85 33.58
C GLY A 5 18.80 7.79 32.47
N CYS A 6 17.66 7.15 32.17
CA CYS A 6 17.54 6.27 31.01
C CYS A 6 17.09 7.06 29.78
N GLU A 7 17.97 7.20 28.79
CA GLU A 7 17.62 7.86 27.53
C GLU A 7 16.74 6.94 26.66
N PRO A 8 15.59 7.43 26.16
CA PRO A 8 14.77 6.68 25.22
C PRO A 8 15.55 6.37 23.93
N ASN A 9 15.47 5.12 23.46
CA ASN A 9 16.04 4.68 22.18
C ASN A 9 14.95 4.58 21.09
N VAL A 10 15.35 4.22 19.86
CA VAL A 10 14.44 4.07 18.70
C VAL A 10 13.27 3.14 19.00
N ALA A 11 13.50 2.03 19.72
CA ALA A 11 12.44 1.08 20.06
C ALA A 11 11.40 1.70 21.01
N THR A 12 11.84 2.47 22.01
CA THR A 12 10.95 3.21 22.92
C THR A 12 10.10 4.21 22.16
N TYR A 13 10.68 5.02 21.26
CA TYR A 13 9.90 5.95 20.45
C TYR A 13 8.93 5.23 19.52
N ASN A 14 9.36 4.17 18.84
CA ASN A 14 8.50 3.41 17.93
C ASN A 14 7.30 2.80 18.66
N LEU A 15 7.46 2.35 19.90
CA LEU A 15 6.35 1.88 20.73
C LEU A 15 5.35 3.02 21.04
N LEU A 16 5.85 4.18 21.47
CA LEU A 16 5.02 5.35 21.75
C LEU A 16 4.30 5.85 20.50
N ILE A 17 5.01 5.95 19.37
CA ILE A 17 4.47 6.36 18.07
C ILE A 17 3.38 5.39 17.63
N LYS A 18 3.63 4.07 17.69
CA LYS A 18 2.62 3.05 17.38
C LYS A 18 1.35 3.25 18.21
N TYR A 19 1.51 3.42 19.52
CA TYR A 19 0.38 3.65 20.43
C TYR A 19 -0.39 4.94 20.07
N MET A 20 0.31 6.05 19.88
CA MET A 20 -0.29 7.34 19.54
C MET A 20 -0.99 7.33 18.16
N CYS A 21 -0.42 6.64 17.17
CA CYS A 21 -1.05 6.37 15.87
C CYS A 21 -2.37 5.59 16.02
N ASN A 22 -2.39 4.56 16.88
CA ASN A 22 -3.59 3.76 17.12
C ASN A 22 -4.73 4.57 17.73
N ILE A 23 -4.42 5.48 18.67
CA ILE A 23 -5.40 6.39 19.28
C ILE A 23 -5.59 7.71 18.50
N GLN A 24 -5.03 7.80 17.29
CA GLN A 24 -5.17 8.94 16.36
C GLN A 24 -4.75 10.30 16.95
N ARG A 25 -3.77 10.31 17.87
CA ARG A 25 -3.16 11.53 18.41
C ARG A 25 -2.00 11.98 17.52
N MET A 26 -2.32 12.38 16.29
CA MET A 26 -1.31 12.63 15.25
C MET A 26 -0.39 13.81 15.56
N GLU A 27 -0.87 14.84 16.25
CA GLU A 27 -0.01 15.93 16.75
C GLU A 27 1.12 15.39 17.64
N LYS A 28 0.77 14.50 18.59
CA LYS A 28 1.74 13.87 19.48
C LYS A 28 2.68 12.92 18.73
N VAL A 29 2.20 12.24 17.70
CA VAL A 29 3.05 11.44 16.81
C VAL A 29 4.12 12.33 16.18
N TYR A 30 3.73 13.46 15.58
CA TYR A 30 4.69 14.37 14.96
C TYR A 30 5.68 14.98 15.96
N GLU A 31 5.22 15.38 17.16
CA GLU A 31 6.12 15.84 18.22
C GLU A 31 7.20 14.81 18.58
N LEU A 32 6.82 13.52 18.68
CA LEU A 32 7.76 12.44 18.97
C LEU A 32 8.77 12.23 17.84
N VAL A 33 8.32 12.29 16.57
CA VAL A 33 9.25 12.19 15.44
C VAL A 33 10.17 13.41 15.38
N ASP A 34 9.65 14.62 15.60
CA ASP A 34 10.46 15.84 15.67
C ASP A 34 11.51 15.74 16.80
N GLU A 35 11.16 15.13 17.93
CA GLU A 35 12.09 14.89 19.04
C GLU A 35 13.22 13.91 18.64
N MET A 36 12.88 12.80 17.97
CA MET A 36 13.88 11.86 17.43
C MET A 36 14.84 12.56 16.45
N GLU A 37 14.30 13.40 15.55
CA GLU A 37 15.09 14.16 14.57
C GLU A 37 16.02 15.18 15.24
N ARG A 38 15.58 15.86 16.30
CA ARG A 38 16.40 16.82 17.05
C ARG A 38 17.55 16.16 17.81
N LYS A 39 17.35 14.96 18.35
CA LYS A 39 18.38 14.27 19.14
C LYS A 39 19.62 13.90 18.32
N LYS A 40 19.47 13.70 17.00
CA LYS A 40 20.53 13.25 16.08
C LYS A 40 21.21 11.94 16.58
N GLY A 41 22.12 11.37 15.79
CA GLY A 41 22.88 10.17 16.19
C GLY A 41 22.07 8.85 16.14
N SER A 42 22.15 8.03 17.18
CA SER A 42 21.62 6.64 17.20
C SER A 42 20.09 6.54 17.33
N CYS A 43 19.39 7.66 17.54
CA CYS A 43 17.95 7.68 17.79
C CYS A 43 17.13 8.31 16.64
N LEU A 44 17.58 8.14 15.40
CA LEU A 44 16.87 8.66 14.22
C LEU A 44 15.59 7.85 13.90
N PRO A 45 14.55 8.50 13.34
CA PRO A 45 13.41 7.79 12.77
C PRO A 45 13.85 6.80 11.70
N ASN A 46 13.20 5.64 11.64
CA ASN A 46 13.53 4.61 10.66
C ASN A 46 12.28 4.10 9.92
N ALA A 47 12.45 3.11 9.05
CA ALA A 47 11.35 2.56 8.24
C ALA A 47 10.14 2.13 9.09
N VAL A 48 10.35 1.61 10.30
CA VAL A 48 9.27 1.23 11.22
C VAL A 48 8.49 2.46 11.69
N THR A 49 9.18 3.54 12.04
CA THR A 49 8.57 4.83 12.40
C THR A 49 7.63 5.30 11.29
N TYR A 50 8.13 5.39 10.05
CA TYR A 50 7.34 5.88 8.92
C TYR A 50 6.22 4.92 8.51
N CYS A 51 6.40 3.60 8.66
CA CYS A 51 5.30 2.64 8.49
C CYS A 51 4.14 2.91 9.43
N TYR A 52 4.39 3.29 10.69
CA TYR A 52 3.31 3.66 11.62
C TYR A 52 2.62 4.94 11.19
N LEU A 53 3.38 5.97 10.78
CA LEU A 53 2.79 7.21 10.26
C LEU A 53 1.90 6.93 9.04
N LEU A 54 2.42 6.22 8.03
CA LEU A 54 1.68 5.88 6.81
C LEU A 54 0.38 5.12 7.12
N LYS A 55 0.43 4.09 7.97
CA LYS A 55 -0.77 3.32 8.37
C LYS A 55 -1.81 4.14 9.13
N SER A 56 -1.39 5.20 9.81
CA SER A 56 -2.27 6.04 10.62
C SER A 56 -3.00 7.11 9.82
N LEU A 57 -2.55 7.39 8.60
CA LEU A 57 -3.18 8.36 7.71
C LEU A 57 -4.63 7.97 7.39
N LYS A 58 -5.46 8.98 7.13
CA LYS A 58 -6.88 8.83 6.79
C LYS A 58 -7.23 9.22 5.36
N GLU A 59 -6.30 9.87 4.67
CA GLU A 59 -6.46 10.40 3.32
C GLU A 59 -5.14 10.32 2.56
N SER A 60 -5.24 10.23 1.24
CA SER A 60 -4.09 10.01 0.35
C SER A 60 -3.17 11.23 0.24
N GLY A 61 -3.71 12.44 0.35
CA GLY A 61 -2.97 13.71 0.19
C GLY A 61 -1.84 13.94 1.20
N LYS A 62 -1.78 13.17 2.29
CA LYS A 62 -0.72 13.25 3.30
C LYS A 62 0.44 12.28 3.09
N VAL A 63 0.29 11.31 2.18
CA VAL A 63 1.31 10.28 1.94
C VAL A 63 2.62 10.90 1.47
N CYS A 64 2.58 11.78 0.46
CA CYS A 64 3.78 12.43 -0.09
C CYS A 64 4.58 13.15 1.01
N ARG A 65 3.92 13.89 1.90
CA ARG A 65 4.58 14.59 3.00
C ARG A 65 5.31 13.64 3.96
N VAL A 66 4.75 12.45 4.22
CA VAL A 66 5.40 11.43 5.06
C VAL A 66 6.59 10.81 4.33
N LEU A 67 6.46 10.52 3.03
CA LEU A 67 7.54 9.96 2.21
C LEU A 67 8.70 10.94 2.03
N GLU A 68 8.41 12.22 1.76
CA GLU A 68 9.43 13.28 1.71
C GLU A 68 10.17 13.44 3.05
N ARG A 69 9.45 13.32 4.17
CA ARG A 69 10.06 13.36 5.50
C ARG A 69 10.92 12.12 5.75
N MET A 70 10.49 10.96 5.28
CA MET A 70 11.24 9.70 5.34
C MET A 70 12.57 9.81 4.58
N GLU A 71 12.53 10.32 3.35
CA GLU A 71 13.71 10.55 2.51
C GLU A 71 14.67 11.59 3.13
N ARG A 72 14.14 12.71 3.65
CA ARG A 72 14.95 13.75 4.32
C ARG A 72 15.76 13.22 5.51
N ASN A 73 15.27 12.18 6.17
CA ASN A 73 15.95 11.52 7.28
C ASN A 73 16.90 10.40 6.82
N GLY A 74 17.18 10.30 5.52
CA GLY A 74 18.05 9.28 4.94
C GLY A 74 17.42 7.88 4.97
N CYS A 75 16.10 7.79 5.13
CA CYS A 75 15.39 6.52 5.13
C CYS A 75 14.77 6.31 3.75
N GLY A 76 15.42 5.55 2.87
CA GLY A 76 14.84 5.21 1.57
C GLY A 76 13.68 4.22 1.70
N MET A 77 12.71 4.30 0.78
CA MET A 77 11.68 3.27 0.67
C MET A 77 12.29 1.93 0.24
N ASN A 78 11.82 0.86 0.87
CA ASN A 78 12.08 -0.52 0.44
C ASN A 78 10.80 -1.16 -0.11
N GLY A 79 10.91 -2.38 -0.65
CA GLY A 79 9.77 -3.08 -1.25
C GLY A 79 8.55 -3.24 -0.31
N ASP A 80 8.75 -3.36 1.00
CA ASP A 80 7.64 -3.44 1.96
C ASP A 80 6.92 -2.11 2.15
N VAL A 81 7.67 -0.99 2.18
CA VAL A 81 7.08 0.35 2.26
C VAL A 81 6.32 0.68 0.96
N TYR A 82 6.88 0.35 -0.20
CA TYR A 82 6.18 0.49 -1.50
C TYR A 82 4.86 -0.29 -1.52
N ASN A 83 4.88 -1.56 -1.11
CA ASN A 83 3.67 -2.39 -1.04
C ASN A 83 2.63 -1.82 -0.07
N MET A 84 3.07 -1.22 1.04
CA MET A 84 2.17 -0.56 1.99
C MET A 84 1.51 0.67 1.37
N VAL A 85 2.28 1.52 0.70
CA VAL A 85 1.77 2.72 0.02
C VAL A 85 0.80 2.35 -1.11
N LEU A 86 1.11 1.33 -1.91
CA LEU A 86 0.19 0.78 -2.92
C LEU A 86 -1.14 0.35 -2.30
N SER A 87 -1.11 -0.42 -1.21
CA SER A 87 -2.32 -0.85 -0.51
C SER A 87 -3.14 0.33 0.04
N LEU A 88 -2.48 1.37 0.56
CA LEU A 88 -3.15 2.57 1.06
C LEU A 88 -3.84 3.35 -0.07
N TYR A 89 -3.15 3.63 -1.17
CA TYR A 89 -3.75 4.32 -2.31
C TYR A 89 -4.85 3.49 -2.97
N MET A 90 -4.67 2.16 -3.08
CA MET A 90 -5.72 1.26 -3.53
C MET A 90 -6.94 1.37 -2.61
N LYS A 91 -6.79 1.40 -1.29
CA LYS A 91 -7.91 1.55 -0.35
C LYS A 91 -8.66 2.88 -0.54
N TRP A 92 -7.94 3.97 -0.73
CA TRP A 92 -8.53 5.31 -0.98
C TRP A 92 -9.03 5.52 -2.41
N ASP A 93 -8.87 4.53 -3.30
CA ASP A 93 -9.21 4.62 -4.73
C ASP A 93 -8.48 5.74 -5.47
N ASP A 94 -7.27 6.07 -5.01
CA ASP A 94 -6.41 7.07 -5.61
C ASP A 94 -5.53 6.43 -6.70
N GLY A 95 -6.05 6.40 -7.93
CA GLY A 95 -5.38 5.78 -9.06
C GLY A 95 -4.07 6.47 -9.46
N ASP A 96 -3.94 7.78 -9.24
CA ASP A 96 -2.71 8.52 -9.52
C ASP A 96 -1.60 8.14 -8.55
N GLY A 97 -1.93 8.05 -7.25
CA GLY A 97 -1.02 7.57 -6.22
C GLY A 97 -0.54 6.13 -6.46
N VAL A 98 -1.45 5.23 -6.84
CA VAL A 98 -1.10 3.84 -7.23
C VAL A 98 -0.10 3.84 -8.39
N ARG A 99 -0.42 4.55 -9.48
CA ARG A 99 0.41 4.59 -10.69
C ARG A 99 1.79 5.15 -10.42
N LYS A 100 1.89 6.30 -9.75
CA LYS A 100 3.17 6.90 -9.36
C LYS A 100 4.00 5.95 -8.51
N THR A 101 3.39 5.35 -7.49
CA THR A 101 4.09 4.40 -6.60
C THR A 101 4.64 3.20 -7.38
N TRP A 102 3.87 2.69 -8.35
CA TRP A 102 4.28 1.58 -9.22
C TRP A 102 5.45 1.94 -10.15
N GLU A 103 5.41 3.10 -10.78
CA GLU A 103 6.50 3.59 -11.63
C GLU A 103 7.78 3.86 -10.82
N GLU A 104 7.63 4.41 -9.62
CA GLU A 104 8.76 4.72 -8.73
C GLU A 104 9.46 3.47 -8.20
N MET A 105 8.72 2.43 -7.83
CA MET A 105 9.33 1.19 -7.36
C MET A 105 10.14 0.51 -8.47
N GLU A 106 9.68 0.54 -9.72
CA GLU A 106 10.44 0.03 -10.87
C GLU A 106 11.73 0.82 -11.08
N ARG A 107 11.63 2.15 -11.07
CA ARG A 107 12.77 3.06 -11.26
C ARG A 107 13.85 2.90 -10.18
N ASN A 108 13.43 2.64 -8.94
CA ASN A 108 14.33 2.56 -7.79
C ASN A 108 14.86 1.14 -7.51
N GLY A 109 14.67 0.19 -8.45
CA GLY A 109 15.17 -1.18 -8.32
C GLY A 109 14.39 -2.06 -7.35
N TRP A 110 13.24 -1.58 -6.86
CA TRP A 110 12.30 -2.30 -6.00
C TRP A 110 11.09 -2.81 -6.77
N GLY A 111 11.25 -3.09 -8.07
CA GLY A 111 10.15 -3.37 -9.00
C GLY A 111 9.12 -4.38 -8.48
N PRO A 112 7.87 -4.32 -9.01
CA PRO A 112 6.73 -5.06 -8.49
C PRO A 112 7.06 -6.53 -8.27
N ASN A 113 6.82 -7.01 -7.06
CA ASN A 113 7.05 -8.40 -6.68
C ASN A 113 5.72 -9.14 -6.49
N ARG A 114 5.79 -10.42 -6.10
CA ARG A 114 4.59 -11.24 -5.85
C ARG A 114 3.57 -10.55 -4.95
N ARG A 115 4.03 -9.84 -3.91
CA ARG A 115 3.15 -9.14 -2.96
C ARG A 115 2.48 -7.94 -3.63
N SER A 116 3.20 -7.18 -4.45
CA SER A 116 2.67 -6.05 -5.22
C SER A 116 1.54 -6.49 -6.15
N TYR A 117 1.77 -7.51 -6.97
CA TYR A 117 0.72 -8.07 -7.84
C TYR A 117 -0.46 -8.60 -7.05
N THR A 118 -0.19 -9.31 -5.95
CA THR A 118 -1.28 -9.85 -5.13
C THR A 118 -2.16 -8.75 -4.54
N ILE A 119 -1.57 -7.63 -4.09
CA ILE A 119 -2.33 -6.44 -3.67
C ILE A 119 -3.22 -5.95 -4.81
N MET A 120 -2.64 -5.72 -5.99
CA MET A 120 -3.38 -5.20 -7.14
C MET A 120 -4.52 -6.13 -7.58
N ILE A 121 -4.29 -7.43 -7.63
CA ILE A 121 -5.29 -8.43 -8.03
C ILE A 121 -6.46 -8.47 -7.04
N HIS A 122 -6.16 -8.63 -5.75
CA HIS A 122 -7.20 -8.79 -4.71
C HIS A 122 -8.02 -7.51 -4.53
N GLU A 123 -7.36 -6.35 -4.41
CA GLU A 123 -8.05 -5.07 -4.19
C GLU A 123 -8.92 -4.67 -5.40
N ASN A 124 -8.46 -4.88 -6.63
CA ASN A 124 -9.30 -4.63 -7.81
C ASN A 124 -10.48 -5.59 -7.91
N PHE A 125 -10.30 -6.85 -7.54
CA PHE A 125 -11.39 -7.82 -7.54
C PHE A 125 -12.47 -7.50 -6.49
N GLU A 126 -12.07 -7.13 -5.28
CA GLU A 126 -12.98 -6.71 -4.21
C GLU A 126 -13.80 -5.48 -4.63
N LYS A 127 -13.17 -4.55 -5.36
CA LYS A 127 -13.83 -3.37 -5.95
C LYS A 127 -14.63 -3.65 -7.22
N GLY A 128 -14.71 -4.91 -7.67
CA GLY A 128 -15.46 -5.30 -8.86
C GLY A 128 -14.79 -4.91 -10.20
N ARG A 129 -13.57 -4.37 -10.16
CA ARG A 129 -12.72 -4.07 -11.32
C ARG A 129 -12.02 -5.34 -11.82
N VAL A 130 -12.83 -6.32 -12.20
CA VAL A 130 -12.36 -7.66 -12.59
C VAL A 130 -11.40 -7.62 -13.78
N LYS A 131 -11.60 -6.70 -14.73
CA LYS A 131 -10.69 -6.55 -15.89
C LYS A 131 -9.26 -6.18 -15.45
N ASP A 132 -9.13 -5.21 -14.54
CA ASP A 132 -7.82 -4.83 -14.01
C ASP A 132 -7.19 -5.95 -13.19
N ALA A 133 -7.99 -6.64 -12.36
CA ALA A 133 -7.49 -7.78 -11.59
C ALA A 133 -6.92 -8.88 -12.50
N VAL A 134 -7.60 -9.19 -13.60
CA VAL A 134 -7.15 -10.18 -14.59
C VAL A 134 -5.91 -9.70 -15.33
N ARG A 135 -5.83 -8.42 -15.71
CA ARG A 135 -4.63 -7.84 -16.33
C ARG A 135 -3.38 -8.02 -15.46
N TYR A 136 -3.48 -7.71 -14.16
CA TYR A 136 -2.36 -7.91 -13.23
C TYR A 136 -2.05 -9.40 -13.00
N LEU A 137 -3.05 -10.28 -13.04
CA LEU A 137 -2.85 -11.73 -12.95
C LEU A 137 -2.07 -12.27 -14.14
N GLU A 138 -2.47 -11.90 -15.36
CA GLU A 138 -1.82 -12.31 -16.60
C GLU A 138 -0.37 -11.82 -16.66
N GLU A 139 -0.12 -10.57 -16.26
CA GLU A 139 1.23 -10.02 -16.17
C GLU A 139 2.08 -10.74 -15.11
N MET A 140 1.51 -11.08 -13.95
CA MET A 140 2.20 -11.85 -12.91
C MET A 140 2.63 -13.23 -13.43
N ILE A 141 1.76 -13.91 -14.17
CA ILE A 141 2.03 -15.22 -14.78
C ILE A 141 3.08 -15.11 -15.88
N SER A 142 2.99 -14.09 -16.76
CA SER A 142 3.95 -13.91 -17.85
C SER A 142 5.36 -13.62 -17.36
N LYS A 143 5.49 -12.98 -16.18
CA LYS A 143 6.77 -12.79 -15.47
C LYS A 143 7.25 -14.03 -14.70
N GLY A 144 6.54 -15.16 -14.80
CA GLY A 144 6.91 -16.42 -14.15
C GLY A 144 6.74 -16.44 -12.64
N MET A 145 5.95 -15.52 -12.07
CA MET A 145 5.74 -15.46 -10.62
C MET A 145 4.70 -16.49 -10.17
N VAL A 146 5.01 -17.20 -9.09
CA VAL A 146 4.10 -18.21 -8.52
C VAL A 146 2.93 -17.54 -7.79
N LEU A 147 1.71 -18.00 -8.09
CA LEU A 147 0.49 -17.57 -7.42
C LEU A 147 0.44 -18.03 -5.96
N GLU A 148 -0.01 -17.16 -5.07
CA GLU A 148 -0.36 -17.58 -3.70
C GLU A 148 -1.66 -18.39 -3.72
N PRO A 149 -1.85 -19.37 -2.82
CA PRO A 149 -3.09 -20.17 -2.77
C PRO A 149 -4.38 -19.35 -2.67
N ARG A 150 -4.32 -18.18 -2.02
CA ARG A 150 -5.46 -17.25 -1.96
C ARG A 150 -5.77 -16.61 -3.31
N THR A 151 -4.77 -16.32 -4.12
CA THR A 151 -4.91 -15.69 -5.44
C THR A 151 -5.43 -16.71 -6.45
N ASP A 152 -4.95 -17.96 -6.37
CA ASP A 152 -5.41 -19.07 -7.20
C ASP A 152 -6.92 -19.33 -7.06
N LYS A 153 -7.43 -19.36 -5.82
CA LYS A 153 -8.88 -19.43 -5.55
C LYS A 153 -9.65 -18.27 -6.20
N LEU A 154 -9.08 -17.07 -6.18
CA LEU A 154 -9.70 -15.87 -6.73
C LEU A 154 -9.83 -15.95 -8.26
N VAL A 155 -8.87 -16.59 -8.96
CA VAL A 155 -8.91 -16.80 -10.41
C VAL A 155 -10.19 -17.54 -10.83
N SER A 156 -10.54 -18.59 -10.09
CA SER A 156 -11.78 -19.34 -10.33
C SER A 156 -13.02 -18.43 -10.22
N SER A 157 -13.09 -17.58 -9.19
CA SER A 157 -14.17 -16.61 -9.01
C SER A 157 -14.19 -15.51 -10.10
N MET A 158 -13.02 -15.05 -10.55
CA MET A 158 -12.89 -14.08 -11.65
C MET A 158 -13.44 -14.64 -12.96
N ASN A 159 -13.09 -15.88 -13.31
CA ASN A 159 -13.55 -16.56 -14.53
C ASN A 159 -15.08 -16.72 -14.58
N ILE A 160 -15.71 -17.02 -13.44
CA ILE A 160 -17.17 -17.11 -13.33
C ILE A 160 -17.82 -15.73 -13.58
N ARG A 161 -17.28 -14.67 -12.96
CA ARG A 161 -17.81 -13.29 -13.12
C ARG A 161 -17.64 -12.77 -14.54
N LEU A 162 -16.55 -13.12 -15.23
CA LEU A 162 -16.33 -12.76 -16.63
C LEU A 162 -17.34 -13.46 -17.55
N LYS A 163 -17.49 -14.80 -17.42
CA LYS A 163 -18.46 -15.59 -18.21
C LYS A 163 -19.92 -15.17 -17.99
N GLY A 164 -20.27 -14.73 -16.78
CA GLY A 164 -21.60 -14.20 -16.48
C GLY A 164 -21.86 -12.81 -17.08
N ARG A 165 -20.82 -12.00 -17.32
CA ARG A 165 -20.95 -10.67 -17.96
C ARG A 165 -21.03 -10.76 -19.48
N THR A 166 -20.31 -11.68 -20.13
CA THR A 166 -20.41 -11.89 -21.59
C THR A 166 -21.80 -12.37 -21.98
N LYS A 167 -22.37 -13.36 -21.26
CA LYS A 167 -23.75 -13.83 -21.52
C LYS A 167 -24.80 -12.72 -21.41
N LYS A 168 -24.71 -11.84 -20.41
CA LYS A 168 -25.64 -10.71 -20.26
C LYS A 168 -25.52 -9.66 -21.39
N HIS A 169 -24.35 -9.51 -22.02
CA HIS A 169 -24.18 -8.57 -23.12
C HIS A 169 -24.77 -9.14 -24.42
N GLU A 170 -24.63 -10.44 -24.64
CA GLU A 170 -25.22 -11.17 -25.79
C GLU A 170 -26.76 -11.18 -25.74
N ASP A 171 -27.36 -11.36 -24.56
CA ASP A 171 -28.83 -11.33 -24.38
C ASP A 171 -29.45 -9.95 -24.63
N VAL A 172 -28.69 -8.86 -24.42
CA VAL A 172 -29.17 -7.47 -24.61
C VAL A 172 -29.04 -7.02 -26.07
N GLU A 173 -28.05 -7.53 -26.81
CA GLU A 173 -27.89 -7.26 -28.25
C GLU A 173 -28.84 -8.12 -29.10
N GLY A 174 -29.14 -9.35 -28.69
CA GLY A 174 -30.12 -10.22 -29.37
C GLY A 174 -31.58 -9.75 -29.29
N GLY A 175 -31.90 -8.82 -28.40
CA GLY A 175 -33.26 -8.28 -28.19
C GLY A 175 -33.62 -7.05 -29.04
N ARG A 176 -32.72 -6.52 -29.88
CA ARG A 176 -32.94 -5.29 -30.67
C ARG A 176 -33.17 -5.48 -32.17
N THR A 177 -33.24 -6.70 -32.68
CA THR A 177 -33.46 -7.02 -34.11
C THR A 177 -34.87 -7.54 -34.42
N SER A 178 -35.88 -7.16 -33.65
CA SER A 178 -37.27 -7.47 -33.97
C SER A 178 -38.13 -6.24 -33.76
N LEU A 179 -38.20 -5.39 -34.78
CA LEU A 179 -39.36 -4.63 -35.26
C LEU A 179 -38.95 -3.78 -36.47
#